data_AF-A0A439KKG3-F1
#
_entry.id   AF-A0A439KKG3-F1
#
_cell.length_a   1.000
_cell.length_b   1.000
_cell.length_c   1.000
_cell.angle_alpha   90.00
_cell.angle_beta   90.00
_cell.angle_gamma   90.00
#
_symmetry.space_group_name_H-M   'P 1'
#
loop_
_entity.id
_entity.type
_entity.pdbx_description
1 polymer ?
#
loop_
_entity_poly.entity_id
_entity_poly.type
_entity_poly.pdbx_seq_one_letter_code
_entity_poly.pdbx_strand_id
1 'polypeptide(L)' 'VDSSVKKVQHPTGGVVGQIFVREGDAVTADQVLIRLDETITRANLAIVTKSLDEFEARLARLEAERDGHDSIEFPSSLI' A
#
# COMPACT_ATOMS: atom_id res chain seq x y z
N VAL A 1 13.93 0.62 40.99
CA VAL A 1 14.28 0.48 39.55
C VAL A 1 13.11 1.01 38.76
N ASP A 2 13.19 2.28 38.38
CA ASP A 2 12.15 2.96 37.61
C ASP A 2 12.35 2.71 36.12
N SER A 3 11.45 1.93 35.51
CA SER A 3 11.45 1.71 34.07
C SER A 3 10.85 2.95 33.38
N SER A 4 11.71 3.80 32.83
CA SER A 4 11.29 4.97 32.06
C SER A 4 10.88 4.54 30.66
N VAL A 5 9.58 4.30 30.46
CA VAL A 5 9.02 4.00 29.14
C VAL A 5 9.04 5.27 28.30
N LYS A 6 9.98 5.38 27.37
CA LYS A 6 9.96 6.44 26.35
C LYS A 6 9.04 6.00 25.21
N LYS A 7 7.92 6.70 25.04
CA LYS A 7 7.04 6.52 23.87
C LYS A 7 7.79 6.94 22.61
N VAL A 8 8.23 5.97 21.83
CA VAL A 8 8.76 6.20 20.48
C VAL A 8 7.57 6.26 19.54
N GLN A 9 7.19 7.47 19.14
CA GLN A 9 6.16 7.71 18.14
C GLN A 9 6.82 8.38 16.94
N HIS A 10 6.86 7.68 15.81
CA HIS A 10 7.39 8.26 14.57
C HIS A 10 6.26 9.01 13.85
N PRO A 11 6.32 10.34 13.72
CA PRO A 11 5.22 11.13 13.14
C PRO A 11 4.94 10.80 11.67
N THR A 12 5.93 10.26 10.94
CA THR A 12 5.81 9.83 9.54
C THR A 12 5.52 8.33 9.39
N GLY A 13 5.53 7.56 10.50
CA GLY A 13 5.51 6.09 10.47
C GLY A 13 4.11 5.48 10.58
N GLY A 14 3.06 6.29 10.74
CA GLY A 14 1.70 5.79 10.95
C GLY A 14 1.41 5.35 12.38
N VAL A 15 0.16 4.96 12.63
CA VAL A 15 -0.33 4.47 13.93
C VAL A 15 0.08 3.01 14.09
N VAL A 16 0.43 2.55 15.30
CA VAL A 16 0.68 1.12 15.54
C VAL A 16 -0.65 0.38 15.55
N GLY A 17 -0.85 -0.55 14.61
CA GLY A 17 -2.04 -1.39 14.54
C GLY A 17 -1.93 -2.63 15.45
N GLN A 18 -0.79 -3.30 15.43
CA GLN A 18 -0.54 -4.51 16.23
C GLN A 18 0.91 -4.57 16.72
N ILE A 19 1.09 -5.11 17.93
CA ILE A 19 2.38 -5.45 18.52
C ILE A 19 2.39 -6.95 18.79
N PHE A 20 3.39 -7.67 18.26
CA PHE A 20 3.46 -9.13 18.31
C PHE A 20 4.38 -9.66 19.43
N VAL A 21 5.04 -8.78 20.17
CA VAL A 21 6.03 -9.14 21.20
C VAL A 21 5.76 -8.40 22.51
N ARG A 22 6.23 -8.98 23.62
CA ARG A 22 6.15 -8.38 24.95
C ARG A 22 7.54 -8.03 25.47
N GLU A 23 7.59 -7.12 26.43
CA GLU A 23 8.82 -6.76 27.12
C GLU A 23 9.50 -8.01 27.70
N GLY A 24 10.76 -8.25 27.31
CA GLY A 24 11.55 -9.40 27.73
C GLY A 24 11.49 -10.63 26.81
N ASP A 25 10.72 -10.60 25.72
CA ASP A 25 10.72 -11.69 24.74
C ASP A 25 12.04 -11.76 23.96
N ALA A 26 12.58 -12.97 23.79
CA ALA A 26 13.69 -13.23 22.88
C ALA A 26 13.18 -13.24 21.43
N VAL A 27 13.83 -12.46 20.55
CA VAL A 27 13.45 -12.33 19.15
C VAL A 27 14.52 -12.87 18.22
N THR A 28 14.11 -13.37 17.05
CA THR A 28 15.03 -13.83 15.99
C THR A 28 15.10 -12.81 14.86
N ALA A 29 16.14 -12.92 14.02
CA ALA A 29 16.21 -12.13 12.79
C ALA A 29 14.94 -12.33 11.93
N ASP A 30 14.51 -11.27 11.26
CA ASP A 30 13.29 -11.19 10.44
C ASP A 30 11.95 -11.40 11.16
N GLN A 31 11.94 -11.46 12.49
CA GLN A 31 10.70 -11.53 13.26
C GLN A 31 9.94 -10.20 13.20
N VAL A 32 8.69 -10.25 12.73
CA VAL A 32 7.79 -9.08 12.74
C VAL A 32 7.43 -8.74 14.18
N LEU A 33 7.89 -7.58 14.64
CA LEU A 33 7.64 -7.12 16.01
C LEU A 33 6.40 -6.24 16.11
N ILE A 34 6.20 -5.39 15.11
CA ILE A 34 5.15 -4.37 15.07
C ILE A 34 4.60 -4.31 13.66
N ARG A 35 3.27 -4.16 13.54
CA ARG A 35 2.60 -3.79 12.30
C ARG A 35 1.90 -2.45 12.48
N LEU A 36 2.13 -1.59 11.51
CA LEU A 36 1.50 -0.28 11.44
C LEU A 36 0.07 -0.41 10.91
N ASP A 37 -0.79 0.55 11.23
CA ASP A 37 -2.14 0.63 10.71
C ASP A 37 -2.08 0.96 9.22
N GLU A 38 -2.39 -0.05 8.41
CA GLU A 38 -2.36 0.02 6.95
C GLU A 38 -3.60 0.70 6.36
N THR A 39 -4.60 1.09 7.16
CA THR A 39 -5.91 1.55 6.66
C THR A 39 -5.76 2.74 5.71
N ILE A 40 -5.02 3.76 6.12
CA ILE A 40 -4.79 4.98 5.31
C ILE A 40 -3.93 4.66 4.09
N THR A 41 -2.84 3.91 4.28
CA THR A 41 -1.93 3.53 3.20
C THR A 41 -2.63 2.71 2.13
N ARG A 42 -3.50 1.78 2.53
CA ARG A 42 -4.27 0.92 1.63
C ARG A 42 -5.36 1.71 0.90
N ALA A 43 -6.02 2.65 1.57
CA ALA A 43 -6.96 3.56 0.92
C ALA A 43 -6.26 4.42 -0.15
N ASN A 44 -5.08 4.97 0.17
CA ASN A 44 -4.30 5.76 -0.78
C ASN A 44 -3.84 4.91 -1.98
N LEU A 45 -3.36 3.68 -1.73
CA LEU A 45 -3.00 2.75 -2.81
C LEU A 45 -4.20 2.49 -3.73
N ALA A 46 -5.37 2.18 -3.17
CA ALA A 46 -6.58 1.92 -3.96
C ALA A 46 -7.00 3.12 -4.83
N ILE A 47 -6.88 4.34 -4.30
CA ILE A 47 -7.17 5.57 -5.07
C ILE A 47 -6.21 5.69 -6.25
N VAL A 48 -4.91 5.56 -6.01
CA VAL A 48 -3.89 5.72 -7.05
C VAL A 48 -4.01 4.62 -8.10
N THR A 49 -4.19 3.36 -7.70
CA THR A 49 -4.37 2.24 -8.62
C THR A 49 -5.61 2.45 -9.49
N LYS A 50 -6.75 2.83 -8.89
CA LYS A 50 -7.96 3.10 -9.67
C LYS A 50 -7.76 4.21 -10.70
N SER A 51 -7.08 5.30 -10.32
CA SER A 51 -6.78 6.37 -11.28
C SER A 51 -5.84 5.90 -12.39
N LEU A 52 -4.87 5.05 -12.09
CA LEU A 52 -4.00 4.44 -13.09
C LEU A 52 -4.82 3.59 -14.06
N ASP A 53 -5.71 2.75 -13.55
CA ASP A 53 -6.56 1.88 -14.36
C ASP A 53 -7.46 2.70 -15.31
N GLU A 54 -8.05 3.79 -14.81
CA GLU A 54 -8.86 4.71 -15.61
C GLU A 54 -8.05 5.38 -16.72
N PHE A 55 -6.79 5.74 -16.46
CA PHE A 55 -5.92 6.33 -17.47
C PHE A 55 -5.46 5.31 -18.51
N GLU A 56 -5.10 4.10 -18.11
CA GLU A 56 -4.71 3.03 -19.02
C GLU A 56 -5.86 2.61 -19.94
N ALA A 57 -7.08 2.48 -19.40
CA ALA A 57 -8.26 2.19 -20.19
C ALA A 57 -8.58 3.33 -21.19
N ARG A 58 -8.40 4.59 -20.77
CA ARG A 58 -8.60 5.75 -21.66
C ARG A 58 -7.55 5.79 -22.75
N LEU A 59 -6.29 5.46 -22.44
CA LEU A 59 -5.20 5.40 -23.41
C LEU A 59 -5.50 4.33 -24.46
N ALA A 60 -5.83 3.11 -24.04
CA ALA A 60 -6.17 2.01 -24.94
C ALA A 60 -7.32 2.38 -25.89
N ARG A 61 -8.38 3.03 -25.37
CA ARG A 61 -9.48 3.54 -26.21
C ARG A 61 -9.00 4.58 -27.22
N LEU A 62 -8.21 5.55 -26.80
CA LEU A 62 -7.72 6.63 -27.68
C LEU A 62 -6.76 6.11 -28.75
N GLU A 63 -5.95 5.10 -28.43
CA GLU A 63 -5.08 4.42 -29.39
C GLU A 63 -5.89 3.65 -30.43
N ALA A 64 -6.91 2.90 -30.00
CA ALA A 64 -7.82 2.22 -30.92
C ALA A 64 -8.57 3.21 -31.84
N GLU A 65 -9.02 4.35 -31.30
CA GLU A 65 -9.66 5.42 -32.08
C GLU A 65 -8.70 6.09 -33.07
N ARG A 66 -7.45 6.33 -32.66
CA ARG A 66 -6.41 6.93 -33.53
C ARG A 66 -6.06 6.01 -34.69
N ASP A 67 -5.90 4.72 -34.40
CA ASP A 67 -5.41 3.73 -35.37
C ASP A 67 -6.56 3.08 -36.16
N GLY A 68 -7.81 3.40 -35.83
CA GLY A 68 -9.01 2.94 -36.53
C GLY A 68 -9.33 1.47 -36.28
N HIS A 69 -8.96 0.94 -35.11
CA HIS A 69 -9.25 -0.45 -34.73
C HIS A 69 -10.73 -0.61 -34.35
N ASP A 70 -11.36 -1.69 -34.82
CA ASP A 70 -12.75 -2.05 -34.47
C ASP A 70 -12.89 -2.53 -33.00
N SER A 71 -11.78 -2.81 -32.32
CA SER A 71 -11.74 -3.28 -30.93
C SER A 71 -10.63 -2.62 -30.13
N ILE A 72 -10.87 -2.41 -28.84
CA ILE A 72 -9.89 -1.88 -27.89
C ILE A 72 -9.04 -3.04 -27.36
N GLU A 73 -7.73 -2.97 -27.53
CA GLU A 73 -6.78 -3.87 -26.87
C GLU A 73 -6.39 -3.27 -25.51
N PHE A 74 -6.86 -3.88 -24.42
CA PHE A 74 -6.47 -3.45 -23.08
C PHE A 74 -5.08 -4.02 -22.71
N PRO A 75 -4.24 -3.27 -21.99
CA PRO A 75 -2.99 -3.79 -21.46
C PRO A 75 -3.25 -4.90 -20.43
N SER A 76 -2.29 -5.83 -20.28
CA SER A 76 -2.40 -6.98 -19.38
C SER A 76 -2.52 -6.61 -17.88
N SER A 77 -2.26 -5.36 -17.52
CA SER A 77 -2.52 -4.81 -16.19
C SER A 77 -4.01 -4.69 -15.86
N LEU A 78 -4.88 -4.66 -16.88
CA LEU A 78 -6.33 -4.47 -16.74
C LEU A 78 -7.18 -5.73 -17.01
N ILE A 79 -6.56 -6.86 -17.38
CA ILE A 79 -7.23 -8.11 -17.78
C ILE A 79 -6.99 -9.22 -16.76
#